data_AF-A0A534Q756-F1
#
_entry.id   AF-A0A534Q756-F1
#
_cell.length_a   1.000
_cell.length_b   1.000
_cell.length_c   1.000
_cell.angle_alpha   90.00
_cell.angle_beta   90.00
_cell.angle_gamma   90.00
#
_symmetry.space_group_name_H-M   'P 1'
#
loop_
_entity.id
_entity.type
_entity.pdbx_description
1 polymer ?
#
loop_
_entity_poly.entity_id
_entity_poly.type
_entity_poly.pdbx_seq_one_letter_code
_entity_poly.pdbx_strand_id
1 'polypeptide(L)'
;MGALVLGLTTSTASSADSSADLFKAKCAMCHGENGAGKGKVPALSSAEVQQKSDADFKTALEKGVKNDKGMMPGYGGKLTPEQIDELVKYVRSLKK
;
A
#
# COMPACT_ATOMS: atom_id res chain seq x y z
N MET A 1 -4.33 -51.02 6.34
CA MET A 1 -5.02 -49.90 5.66
C MET A 1 -5.85 -49.17 6.70
N GLY A 2 -5.49 -48.02 7.26
CA GLY A 2 -4.66 -46.94 6.73
C GLY A 2 -5.58 -45.77 6.36
N ALA A 3 -5.77 -44.81 7.26
CA ALA A 3 -6.24 -43.46 6.94
C ALA A 3 -5.85 -42.53 8.09
N LEU A 4 -4.64 -42.00 7.98
CA LEU A 4 -4.09 -40.90 8.76
C LEU A 4 -4.84 -39.63 8.33
N VAL A 5 -5.67 -39.06 9.20
CA VAL A 5 -6.31 -37.75 8.95
C VAL A 5 -5.28 -36.65 9.17
N LEU A 6 -4.63 -36.27 8.09
CA LEU A 6 -3.81 -35.07 7.96
C LEU A 6 -4.65 -34.02 7.23
N GLY A 7 -4.86 -32.86 7.85
CA GLY A 7 -5.47 -31.69 7.20
C GLY A 7 -6.54 -31.06 8.08
N LEU A 8 -6.61 -29.75 8.27
CA LEU A 8 -6.01 -28.62 7.59
C LEU A 8 -5.84 -27.57 8.69
N THR A 9 -4.62 -27.12 8.98
CA THR A 9 -4.46 -25.82 9.64
C THR A 9 -4.95 -24.80 8.64
N THR A 10 -6.22 -24.43 8.73
CA THR A 10 -6.74 -23.24 8.05
C THR A 10 -5.94 -22.09 8.62
N SER A 11 -4.94 -21.64 7.87
CA SER A 11 -4.43 -20.29 8.03
C SER A 11 -5.65 -19.41 7.90
N THR A 12 -6.16 -18.93 9.03
CA THR A 12 -7.06 -17.79 9.04
C THR A 12 -6.22 -16.66 8.50
N ALA A 13 -6.25 -16.48 7.18
CA ALA A 13 -6.00 -15.21 6.56
C ALA A 13 -6.99 -14.27 7.23
N SER A 14 -6.51 -13.66 8.31
CA SER A 14 -7.22 -12.66 9.08
C SER A 14 -7.76 -11.67 8.07
N SER A 15 -9.01 -11.23 8.23
CA SER A 15 -9.69 -10.27 7.36
C SER A 15 -9.03 -8.88 7.40
N ALA A 16 -7.73 -8.83 7.13
CA ALA A 16 -7.02 -7.64 6.70
C ALA A 16 -7.42 -7.47 5.23
N ASP A 17 -8.11 -6.37 4.93
CA ASP A 17 -8.32 -5.94 3.55
C ASP A 17 -7.00 -6.08 2.79
N SER A 18 -7.03 -6.69 1.60
CA SER A 18 -5.83 -6.83 0.78
C SER A 18 -5.20 -5.45 0.60
N SER A 19 -3.86 -5.36 0.50
CA SER A 19 -3.20 -4.06 0.27
C SER A 19 -3.73 -3.33 -0.97
N ALA A 20 -4.19 -4.08 -1.99
CA ALA A 20 -4.90 -3.56 -3.14
C ALA A 20 -6.28 -2.92 -2.79
N ASP A 21 -7.07 -3.57 -1.94
CA ASP A 21 -8.38 -3.07 -1.50
C ASP A 21 -8.21 -1.82 -0.62
N LEU A 22 -7.22 -1.87 0.28
CA LEU A 22 -6.87 -0.75 1.13
C LEU A 22 -6.36 0.44 0.30
N PHE A 23 -5.52 0.19 -0.70
CA PHE A 23 -5.09 1.21 -1.67
C PHE A 23 -6.29 1.79 -2.43
N LYS A 24 -7.21 0.94 -2.90
CA LYS A 24 -8.41 1.39 -3.60
C LYS A 24 -9.31 2.25 -2.72
N ALA A 25 -9.48 1.87 -1.45
CA ALA A 25 -10.34 2.57 -0.51
C ALA A 25 -9.76 3.90 0.00
N LYS A 26 -8.43 4.02 0.14
CA LYS A 26 -7.79 5.16 0.80
C LYS A 26 -6.89 6.00 -0.11
N CYS A 27 -6.31 5.42 -1.16
CA CYS A 27 -5.23 6.03 -1.93
C CYS A 27 -5.66 6.39 -3.37
N ALA A 28 -6.45 5.52 -4.01
CA ALA A 28 -6.79 5.62 -5.42
C ALA A 28 -7.58 6.90 -5.79
N MET A 29 -8.30 7.50 -4.83
CA MET A 29 -9.03 8.76 -5.07
C MET A 29 -8.10 9.90 -5.52
N CYS A 30 -6.86 9.92 -5.01
CA CYS A 30 -5.86 10.95 -5.32
C CYS A 30 -4.75 10.42 -6.24
N HIS A 31 -4.30 9.18 -6.03
CA HIS A 31 -3.20 8.58 -6.78
C HIS A 31 -3.64 7.82 -8.04
N GLY A 32 -4.94 7.81 -8.35
CA GLY A 32 -5.50 7.07 -9.46
C GLY A 32 -5.60 5.57 -9.17
N GLU A 33 -6.35 4.85 -10.01
CA GLU A 33 -6.36 3.39 -9.99
C GLU A 33 -4.93 2.88 -10.21
N ASN A 34 -4.52 1.90 -9.39
CA ASN A 34 -3.18 1.30 -9.44
C ASN A 34 -2.04 2.33 -9.41
N GLY A 35 -2.23 3.48 -8.75
CA GLY A 35 -1.19 4.50 -8.63
C GLY A 35 -0.81 5.20 -9.93
N ALA A 36 -1.69 5.20 -10.94
CA ALA A 36 -1.43 5.81 -12.26
C ALA A 36 -1.21 7.34 -12.21
N GLY A 37 -1.45 7.98 -11.07
CA GLY A 37 -1.42 9.44 -10.91
C GLY A 37 -2.73 10.08 -11.37
N LYS A 38 -2.99 11.30 -10.88
CA LYS A 38 -4.17 12.08 -11.28
C LYS A 38 -3.87 13.58 -11.20
N GLY A 39 -4.03 14.27 -12.33
CA GLY A 39 -3.79 15.71 -12.43
C GLY A 39 -2.36 16.08 -12.02
N LYS A 40 -2.21 16.78 -10.88
CA LYS A 40 -0.90 17.22 -10.35
C LYS A 40 -0.19 16.16 -9.49
N VAL A 41 -0.86 15.04 -9.18
CA VAL A 41 -0.27 13.93 -8.42
C VAL A 41 0.49 13.02 -9.39
N PRO A 42 1.81 12.86 -9.25
CA PRO A 42 2.59 11.99 -10.13
C PRO A 42 2.17 10.53 -9.98
N ALA A 43 2.37 9.72 -11.03
CA ALA A 43 2.16 8.29 -10.94
C ALA A 43 3.15 7.67 -9.94
N LEU A 44 2.65 6.81 -9.05
CA LEU A 44 3.47 6.07 -8.10
C LEU A 44 4.41 5.08 -8.78
N SER A 45 4.08 4.68 -10.01
CA SER A 45 4.93 3.87 -10.88
C SER A 45 6.03 4.67 -11.60
N SER A 46 6.10 6.00 -11.43
CA SER A 46 7.12 6.83 -12.08
C SER A 46 8.51 6.55 -11.51
N ALA A 47 9.54 6.62 -12.35
CA ALA A 47 10.93 6.43 -11.92
C ALA A 47 11.32 7.34 -10.75
N GLU A 48 10.91 8.61 -10.76
CA GLU A 48 11.17 9.57 -9.68
C GLU A 48 10.59 9.12 -8.33
N VAL A 49 9.40 8.50 -8.33
CA VAL A 49 8.76 7.98 -7.12
C VAL A 49 9.43 6.67 -6.71
N GLN A 50 9.66 5.76 -7.65
CA GLN A 50 10.26 4.45 -7.39
C GLN A 50 11.75 4.52 -6.99
N GLN A 51 12.45 5.62 -7.24
CA GLN A 51 13.81 5.82 -6.74
C GLN A 51 13.88 6.16 -5.24
N LYS A 52 12.76 6.57 -4.62
CA LYS A 52 12.72 6.80 -3.17
C LYS A 52 12.91 5.50 -2.41
N SER A 53 13.36 5.59 -1.17
CA SER A 53 13.55 4.41 -0.31
C SER A 53 12.22 3.91 0.26
N ASP A 54 12.16 2.64 0.70
CA ASP A 54 10.99 2.12 1.40
C ASP A 54 10.72 2.91 2.70
N ALA A 55 11.77 3.36 3.39
CA ALA A 55 11.65 4.21 4.56
C ALA A 55 10.98 5.56 4.24
N ASP A 56 11.25 6.14 3.08
CA ASP A 56 10.55 7.36 2.63
C ASP A 56 9.06 7.09 2.40
N PHE A 57 8.71 5.94 1.82
CA PHE A 57 7.30 5.57 1.62
C PHE A 57 6.57 5.33 2.94
N LYS A 58 7.20 4.62 3.90
CA LYS A 58 6.63 4.44 5.24
C LYS A 58 6.44 5.79 5.92
N THR A 59 7.45 6.66 5.87
CA THR A 59 7.36 8.01 6.43
C THR A 59 6.24 8.83 5.79
N ALA A 60 6.10 8.75 4.47
CA ALA A 60 5.02 9.40 3.73
C ALA A 60 3.63 8.87 4.12
N LEU A 61 3.49 7.56 4.33
CA LEU A 61 2.25 6.96 4.81
C LEU A 61 1.95 7.35 6.25
N GLU A 62 2.94 7.39 7.13
CA GLU A 62 2.74 7.72 8.55
C GLU A 62 2.46 9.20 8.78
N LYS A 63 3.32 10.07 8.23
CA LYS A 63 3.31 11.52 8.49
C LYS A 63 2.60 12.34 7.42
N GLY A 64 2.33 11.73 6.26
CA GLY A 64 1.83 12.45 5.10
C GLY A 64 2.95 13.15 4.32
N VAL A 65 2.57 13.79 3.23
CA VAL A 65 3.47 14.56 2.36
C VAL A 65 2.84 15.92 2.11
N LYS A 66 3.58 17.01 2.34
CA LYS A 66 3.15 18.36 2.00
C LYS A 66 4.18 18.99 1.08
N ASN A 67 3.76 19.41 -0.10
CA ASN A 67 4.61 20.13 -1.06
C ASN A 67 3.76 21.14 -1.85
N ASP A 68 4.40 21.92 -2.73
CA ASP A 68 3.74 22.91 -3.58
C ASP A 68 2.72 22.28 -4.57
N LYS A 69 2.77 20.95 -4.73
CA LYS A 69 1.90 20.18 -5.65
C LYS A 69 0.70 19.55 -4.94
N GLY A 70 0.63 19.58 -3.60
CA GLY A 70 -0.51 19.08 -2.83
C GLY A 70 -0.15 18.61 -1.42
N MET A 71 -1.16 18.03 -0.76
CA MET A 71 -1.02 17.46 0.58
C MET A 71 -1.60 16.03 0.61
N MET A 72 -0.77 15.04 0.91
CA MET A 72 -1.17 13.69 1.29
C MET A 72 -1.29 13.64 2.81
N PRO A 73 -2.46 13.28 3.38
CA PRO A 73 -2.60 13.14 4.83
C PRO A 73 -1.76 11.98 5.36
N GLY A 74 -1.31 12.10 6.61
CA GLY A 74 -0.70 11.01 7.34
C GLY A 74 -1.74 10.01 7.84
N TYR A 75 -1.39 8.73 7.78
CA TYR A 75 -2.17 7.59 8.24
C TYR A 75 -1.58 6.94 9.50
N GLY A 76 -0.59 7.57 10.14
CA GLY A 76 -0.07 7.13 11.43
C GLY A 76 -1.20 6.97 12.46
N GLY A 77 -1.26 5.80 13.10
CA GLY A 77 -2.32 5.45 14.05
C GLY A 77 -3.69 5.13 13.42
N LYS A 78 -3.85 5.29 12.10
CA LYS A 78 -5.05 4.84 11.34
C LYS A 78 -4.80 3.52 10.62
N LEU A 79 -3.56 3.26 10.24
CA LEU A 79 -3.10 2.00 9.66
C LEU A 79 -2.13 1.33 10.63
N THR A 80 -2.16 -0.01 10.66
CA THR A 80 -1.15 -0.78 11.41
C THR A 80 0.20 -0.74 10.68
N PRO A 81 1.32 -0.97 11.39
CA PRO A 81 2.63 -1.07 10.75
C PRO A 81 2.67 -2.10 9.63
N GLU A 82 1.97 -3.23 9.81
CA GLU A 82 1.85 -4.28 8.80
C GLU A 82 1.09 -3.80 7.55
N GLN A 83 -0.01 -3.06 7.72
CA GLN A 83 -0.75 -2.48 6.59
C GLN A 83 0.08 -1.44 5.83
N ILE A 84 0.91 -0.65 6.53
CA ILE A 84 1.83 0.29 5.91
C ILE A 84 2.86 -0.47 5.07
N ASP A 85 3.46 -1.51 5.62
CA ASP A 85 4.45 -2.32 4.90
C ASP A 85 3.87 -3.02 3.67
N GLU A 86 2.67 -3.58 3.79
CA GLU A 86 1.97 -4.20 2.67
C GLU A 86 1.57 -3.18 1.59
N LEU A 87 1.21 -1.95 1.97
CA LEU A 87 0.99 -0.86 1.01
C LEU A 87 2.28 -0.45 0.30
N VAL A 88 3.41 -0.36 1.00
CA VAL A 88 4.69 -0.05 0.36
C VAL A 88 5.03 -1.14 -0.65
N LYS A 89 4.91 -2.42 -0.29
CA LYS A 89 5.11 -3.55 -1.22
C LYS A 89 4.17 -3.48 -2.42
N TYR A 90 2.89 -3.16 -2.18
CA TYR A 90 1.92 -2.98 -3.25
C TYR A 90 2.38 -1.86 -4.20
N VAL A 91 2.76 -0.69 -3.69
CA VAL A 91 3.29 0.42 -4.50
C VAL A 91 4.56 0.03 -5.26
N ARG A 92 5.45 -0.79 -4.69
CA ARG A 92 6.62 -1.35 -5.38
C ARG A 92 6.27 -2.32 -6.51
N SER A 93 5.13 -3.00 -6.40
CA SER A 93 4.63 -3.88 -7.45
C SER A 93 4.02 -3.12 -8.63
N LEU A 94 3.64 -1.84 -8.43
CA LEU A 94 3.18 -0.94 -9.48
C LEU A 94 4.36 -0.48 -10.34
N LYS A 95 4.94 -1.40 -11.12
CA LYS A 95 5.92 -1.08 -12.16
C LYS A 95 5.22 -1.00 -13.51
N LYS A 96 5.62 -0.01 -14.32
CA LYS A 96 5.22 0.07 -15.72
C LYS A 96 5.99 -0.95 -16.55
#